data_AF-A0A354F5P1-F1
#
_entry.id   AF-A0A354F5P1-F1
#
_cell.length_a   1.000
_cell.length_b   1.000
_cell.length_c   1.000
_cell.angle_alpha   90.00
_cell.angle_beta   90.00
_cell.angle_gamma   90.00
#
_symmetry.space_group_name_H-M   'P 1'
#
loop_
_entity.id
_entity.type
_entity.pdbx_description
1 polymer ?
#
loop_
_entity_poly.entity_id
_entity_poly.type
_entity_poly.pdbx_seq_one_letter_code
_entity_poly.pdbx_strand_id
1 'polypeptide(L)'
;MNIIIIDHAIERAIQRGTTREEILRVLQEGIEVQAKKGRKGKEIVFDYGKEWLGKYYPQKKVVVIYVMENEDIVVITAKVYYGKWEVKSED
;
A
#
# COMPACT_ATOMS: atom_id res chain seq x y z
N MET A 1 -16.70 -2.22 10.69
CA MET A 1 -15.70 -2.35 9.61
C MET A 1 -14.41 -2.95 10.18
N ASN A 2 -14.19 -4.24 9.98
CA ASN A 2 -12.94 -4.90 10.31
C ASN A 2 -12.01 -4.90 9.08
N ILE A 3 -10.70 -5.03 9.34
CA ILE A 3 -9.69 -5.20 8.30
C ILE A 3 -9.10 -6.60 8.44
N ILE A 4 -9.34 -7.44 7.45
CA ILE A 4 -8.82 -8.80 7.34
C ILE A 4 -7.66 -8.78 6.36
N ILE A 5 -6.47 -9.11 6.83
CA ILE A 5 -5.29 -9.27 5.98
C ILE A 5 -4.94 -10.74 5.97
N ILE A 6 -5.14 -11.40 4.83
CA ILE A 6 -4.83 -12.83 4.68
C ILE A 6 -3.32 -13.05 4.86
N ASP A 7 -2.92 -14.16 5.46
CA ASP A 7 -1.52 -14.42 5.82
C ASP A 7 -0.57 -14.31 4.62
N HIS A 8 -0.98 -14.84 3.47
CA HIS A 8 -0.19 -14.73 2.24
C HIS A 8 0.03 -13.28 1.79
N ALA A 9 -0.90 -12.37 2.08
CA ALA A 9 -0.73 -10.95 1.76
C ALA A 9 0.31 -10.29 2.67
N ILE A 10 0.39 -10.68 3.95
CA ILE A 10 1.41 -10.20 4.88
C ILE A 10 2.80 -10.70 4.48
N GLU A 11 2.95 -11.99 4.17
CA GLU A 11 4.23 -12.55 3.73
C GLU A 11 4.76 -11.81 2.49
N ARG A 12 3.89 -11.60 1.50
CA ARG A 12 4.23 -10.86 0.27
C ARG A 12 4.52 -9.38 0.55
N ALA A 13 3.83 -8.77 1.50
CA ALA A 13 4.06 -7.39 1.90
C ALA A 13 5.47 -7.22 2.49
N ILE A 14 5.86 -8.10 3.42
CA ILE A 14 7.17 -8.08 4.07
C ILE A 14 8.28 -8.28 3.02
N GLN A 15 8.12 -9.27 2.13
CA GLN A 15 9.08 -9.51 1.03
C GLN A 15 9.23 -8.31 0.08
N ARG A 16 8.21 -7.45 -0.01
CA ARG A 16 8.20 -6.24 -0.83
C ARG A 16 8.58 -4.98 -0.05
N GLY A 17 8.93 -5.11 1.24
CA GLY A 17 9.37 -4.00 2.07
C GLY A 17 8.24 -3.09 2.57
N THR A 18 7.05 -3.65 2.83
CA THR A 18 5.99 -2.95 3.57
C THR A 18 5.48 -3.78 4.75
N THR A 19 4.89 -3.11 5.73
CA THR A 19 4.44 -3.72 6.99
C THR A 19 2.92 -3.69 7.12
N ARG A 20 2.39 -4.39 8.13
CA ARG A 20 0.97 -4.36 8.47
C ARG A 20 0.50 -2.94 8.78
N GLU A 21 1.30 -2.19 9.53
CA GLU A 21 1.01 -0.82 9.96
C GLU A 21 0.88 0.12 8.75
N GLU A 22 1.79 -0.01 7.78
CA GLU A 22 1.71 0.76 6.54
C GLU A 22 0.49 0.40 5.70
N ILE A 23 0.13 -0.90 5.63
CA ILE A 23 -1.11 -1.34 4.95
C ILE A 23 -2.33 -0.70 5.61
N LEU A 24 -2.43 -0.73 6.94
CA LEU A 24 -3.53 -0.12 7.68
C LEU A 24 -3.60 1.39 7.42
N ARG A 25 -2.45 2.06 7.44
CA ARG A 25 -2.36 3.49 7.13
C ARG A 25 -2.82 3.79 5.71
N VAL A 26 -2.44 2.99 4.71
CA VAL A 26 -2.93 3.14 3.33
C VAL A 26 -4.45 2.95 3.25
N LEU A 27 -5.02 2.01 3.98
CA LEU A 27 -6.48 1.81 3.98
C LEU A 27 -7.23 2.98 4.63
N GLN A 28 -6.66 3.58 5.68
CA GLN A 28 -7.27 4.68 6.43
C GLN A 28 -7.11 6.03 5.71
N GLU A 29 -5.87 6.40 5.38
CA GLU A 29 -5.50 7.75 4.91
C GLU A 29 -5.25 7.80 3.40
N GLY A 30 -5.18 6.66 2.73
CA GLY A 30 -4.75 6.58 1.33
C GLY A 30 -5.78 7.10 0.34
N ILE A 31 -5.26 7.57 -0.79
CA ILE A 31 -6.06 8.05 -1.92
C ILE A 31 -6.57 6.84 -2.70
N GLU A 32 -7.84 6.85 -3.08
CA GLU A 32 -8.43 5.79 -3.90
C GLU A 32 -7.79 5.72 -5.28
N VAL A 33 -7.49 4.51 -5.73
CA VAL A 33 -6.96 4.24 -7.07
C VAL A 33 -7.74 3.15 -7.76
N GLN A 34 -7.83 3.26 -9.08
CA GLN A 34 -8.47 2.23 -9.88
C GLN A 34 -7.72 0.90 -9.76
N ALA A 35 -8.46 -0.15 -9.40
CA ALA A 35 -7.96 -1.52 -9.45
C ALA A 35 -8.77 -2.34 -10.46
N LYS A 36 -8.12 -3.35 -11.05
CA LYS A 36 -8.74 -4.19 -12.08
C LYS A 36 -9.73 -5.18 -11.46
N LYS A 37 -10.70 -5.62 -12.27
CA LYS A 37 -11.63 -6.73 -11.96
C LYS A 37 -12.53 -6.48 -10.74
N GLY A 38 -13.08 -5.28 -10.61
CA GLY A 38 -14.02 -4.94 -9.53
C GLY A 38 -13.40 -4.85 -8.13
N ARG A 39 -12.06 -4.81 -8.04
CA ARG A 39 -11.34 -4.59 -6.78
C ARG A 39 -11.22 -3.10 -6.49
N LYS A 40 -10.96 -2.77 -5.23
CA LYS A 40 -10.60 -1.43 -4.81
C LYS A 40 -9.10 -1.32 -4.55
N GLY A 41 -8.58 -0.12 -4.67
CA GLY A 41 -7.19 0.18 -4.37
C GLY A 41 -7.09 1.47 -3.57
N LYS A 42 -6.14 1.54 -2.66
CA LYS A 42 -5.68 2.80 -2.07
C LYS A 42 -4.16 2.87 -2.15
N GLU A 43 -3.61 4.08 -2.24
CA GLU A 43 -2.16 4.30 -2.20
C GLU A 43 -1.73 5.46 -1.30
N ILE A 44 -0.54 5.33 -0.73
CA ILE A 44 0.18 6.39 -0.01
C ILE A 44 1.65 6.35 -0.43
N VAL A 45 2.24 7.53 -0.59
CA VAL A 45 3.68 7.71 -0.70
C VAL A 45 4.25 7.98 0.69
N PHE A 46 5.23 7.19 1.10
CA PHE A 46 5.97 7.32 2.34
C PHE A 46 7.39 7.81 2.06
N ASP A 47 7.93 8.62 2.96
CA ASP A 47 9.37 8.80 3.04
C ASP A 47 10.03 7.46 3.39
N TYR A 48 11.06 7.11 2.63
CA TYR A 48 11.77 5.84 2.78
C TYR A 48 13.22 6.06 3.19
N GLY A 49 13.94 6.95 2.49
CA GLY A 49 15.30 7.39 2.82
C GLY A 49 16.31 6.27 3.02
N LYS A 50 16.15 5.13 2.33
CA LYS A 50 16.92 3.90 2.54
C LYS A 50 17.25 3.22 1.22
N GLU A 51 18.14 2.24 1.28
CA GLU A 51 18.43 1.36 0.16
C GLU A 51 17.36 0.28 0.00
N TRP A 52 17.10 -0.08 -1.25
CA TRP A 52 16.35 -1.27 -1.64
C TRP A 52 17.12 -1.96 -2.76
N LEU A 53 17.52 -3.22 -2.53
CA LEU A 53 18.31 -4.03 -3.46
C LEU A 53 19.56 -3.30 -4.02
N GLY A 54 20.28 -2.59 -3.14
CA GLY A 54 21.53 -1.89 -3.48
C GLY A 54 21.36 -0.53 -4.16
N LYS A 55 20.13 0.01 -4.24
CA LYS A 55 19.86 1.36 -4.73
C LYS A 55 19.14 2.20 -3.69
N TYR A 56 19.61 3.43 -3.47
CA TYR A 56 18.96 4.39 -2.58
C TYR A 56 17.66 4.93 -3.20
N TYR A 57 16.61 5.01 -2.39
CA TYR A 57 15.33 5.62 -2.77
C TYR A 57 14.85 6.59 -1.68
N PRO A 58 14.50 7.84 -2.04
CA PRO A 58 14.01 8.81 -1.08
C PRO A 58 12.61 8.43 -0.57
N GLN A 59 11.78 7.82 -1.42
CA GLN A 59 10.40 7.48 -1.10
C GLN A 59 10.07 6.05 -1.54
N LYS A 60 9.00 5.53 -0.94
CA LYS A 60 8.32 4.34 -1.41
C LYS A 60 6.82 4.61 -1.49
N LYS A 61 6.15 4.04 -2.49
CA LYS A 61 4.70 4.08 -2.62
C LYS A 61 4.12 2.70 -2.33
N VAL A 62 3.20 2.64 -1.37
CA VAL A 62 2.48 1.42 -1.02
C VAL A 62 1.09 1.49 -1.62
N VAL A 63 0.72 0.47 -2.40
CA VAL A 63 -0.60 0.32 -3.01
C VAL A 63 -1.25 -0.92 -2.43
N VAL A 64 -2.36 -0.75 -1.71
CA VAL A 64 -3.12 -1.85 -1.12
C VAL A 64 -4.31 -2.14 -2.01
N ILE A 65 -4.42 -3.39 -2.46
CA ILE A 65 -5.56 -3.89 -3.24
C ILE A 65 -6.43 -4.75 -2.34
N TYR A 66 -7.71 -4.42 -2.27
CA TYR A 66 -8.66 -5.06 -1.39
C TYR A 66 -10.03 -5.23 -2.05
N VAL A 67 -10.88 -6.03 -1.41
CA VAL A 67 -12.31 -6.17 -1.73
C VAL A 67 -13.12 -5.85 -0.49
N MET A 68 -14.37 -5.42 -0.69
CA MET A 68 -15.33 -5.29 0.40
C MET A 68 -16.13 -6.59 0.46
N GLU A 69 -16.15 -7.24 1.62
CA GLU A 69 -17.05 -8.36 1.90
C GLU A 69 -17.96 -7.94 3.05
N ASN A 70 -19.25 -7.75 2.77
CA ASN A 70 -20.18 -7.10 3.69
C ASN A 70 -19.66 -5.72 4.13
N GLU A 71 -19.32 -5.55 5.40
CA GLU A 71 -18.74 -4.33 5.98
C GLU A 71 -17.23 -4.43 6.23
N ASP A 72 -16.60 -5.54 5.85
CA ASP A 72 -15.19 -5.82 6.11
C ASP A 72 -14.32 -5.57 4.88
N ILE A 73 -13.12 -5.06 5.13
CA ILE A 73 -12.08 -4.90 4.12
C ILE A 73 -11.22 -6.16 4.11
N VAL A 74 -11.21 -6.88 3.01
CA VAL A 74 -10.34 -8.05 2.81
C VAL A 74 -9.17 -7.67 1.91
N VAL A 75 -7.97 -7.59 2.48
CA VAL A 75 -6.74 -7.24 1.76
C VAL A 75 -6.25 -8.43 0.97
N ILE A 76 -6.14 -8.25 -0.34
CA ILE A 76 -5.70 -9.29 -1.27
C ILE A 76 -4.19 -9.22 -1.49
N THR A 77 -3.63 -8.02 -1.66
CA THR A 77 -2.19 -7.84 -1.86
C THR A 77 -1.76 -6.40 -1.60
N ALA A 78 -0.53 -6.21 -1.12
CA ALA A 78 0.15 -4.93 -1.10
C ALA A 78 1.28 -4.92 -2.14
N LYS A 79 1.39 -3.84 -2.90
CA LYS A 79 2.50 -3.59 -3.83
C LYS A 79 3.32 -2.42 -3.31
N VAL A 80 4.63 -2.51 -3.49
CA VAL A 80 5.55 -1.45 -3.08
C VAL A 80 6.34 -1.04 -4.31
N TYR A 81 6.40 0.26 -4.54
CA TYR A 81 7.20 0.89 -5.58
C TYR A 81 8.23 1.77 -4.90
N TYR A 82 9.44 1.80 -5.41
CA TYR A 82 10.53 2.62 -4.86
C TYR A 82 10.92 3.68 -5.88
N GLY A 83 11.00 4.94 -5.45
CA GLY A 83 11.14 6.05 -6.39
C GLY A 83 11.03 7.42 -5.72
N LYS A 84 10.62 8.40 -6.54
CA LYS A 84 10.29 9.76 -6.12
C LYS A 84 8.94 10.13 -6.76
N TRP A 85 8.03 10.63 -5.95
CA TRP A 85 6.73 11.16 -6.35
C TRP A 85 6.67 12.62 -5.93
N GLU A 86 6.25 13.47 -6.86
CA GLU A 86 5.96 14.86 -6.56
C GLU A 86 4.59 14.90 -5.88
N VAL A 87 4.58 15.17 -4.58
CA VAL A 87 3.34 15.60 -3.92
C VAL A 87 3.14 17.02 -4.38
N LYS A 88 2.23 17.24 -5.33
CA LYS A 88 1.76 18.59 -5.61
C LYS A 88 1.03 19.05 -4.35
N SER A 89 1.68 19.87 -3.55
CA SER A 89 1.00 20.73 -2.60
C SER A 89 0.10 21.64 -3.42
N GLU A 90 -1.22 21.52 -3.25
CA GLU A 90 -2.14 22.58 -3.68
C GLU A 90 -1.82 23.81 -2.84
N ASP A 91 -1.28 24.84 -3.50
CA ASP A 91 -1.08 26.19 -2.96
C ASP A 91 -2.43 26.90 -2.74
#